data_AF-A0A514EIZ1-F1
#
_entry.id   AF-A0A514EIZ1-F1
#
_cell.length_a   1.000
_cell.length_b   1.000
_cell.length_c   1.000
_cell.angle_alpha   90.00
_cell.angle_beta   90.00
_cell.angle_gamma   90.00
#
_symmetry.space_group_name_H-M   'P 1'
#
loop_
_entity.id
_entity.type
_entity.pdbx_description
1 polymer ?
#
loop_
_entity_poly.entity_id
_entity_poly.type
_entity_poly.pdbx_seq_one_letter_code
_entity_poly.pdbx_strand_id
1 'polypeptide(L)'
;MQKHTLDKQVNAYLELNQFYSILDPSNFVNGIFSSALAEWDGDYEMQLHTVKKQFNAALEFFQYENSCIPKEVLDGIRTRAFAEWPDDYDMQLHTLNKQVAAWLSLNS
;
A
#
# COMPACT_ATOMS: atom_id res chain seq x y z
N MET A 1 5.35 -25.59 20.98
CA MET A 1 4.81 -24.33 20.42
C MET A 1 5.88 -23.42 19.84
N GLN A 2 7.07 -23.28 20.44
CA GLN A 2 8.10 -22.32 19.98
C GLN A 2 8.68 -22.60 18.57
N LYS A 3 8.85 -23.87 18.16
CA LYS A 3 9.40 -24.19 16.83
C LYS A 3 8.53 -23.67 15.67
N HIS A 4 7.21 -23.84 15.76
CA HIS A 4 6.29 -23.42 14.70
C HIS A 4 6.27 -21.90 14.52
N THR A 5 6.39 -21.12 15.60
CA THR A 5 6.51 -19.66 15.52
C THR A 5 7.83 -19.24 14.88
N LEU A 6 8.94 -19.90 15.22
CA LEU A 6 10.23 -19.62 14.59
C LEU A 6 10.21 -19.96 13.09
N ASP A 7 9.67 -21.13 12.73
CA ASP A 7 9.58 -21.56 11.33
C ASP A 7 8.77 -20.56 10.49
N LYS A 8 7.68 -20.01 11.04
CA LYS A 8 6.88 -18.96 10.40
C LYS A 8 7.67 -17.67 10.16
N GLN A 9 8.38 -17.19 11.17
CA GLN A 9 9.17 -15.96 11.08
C GLN A 9 10.33 -16.11 10.10
N VAL A 10 10.98 -17.27 10.07
CA VAL A 10 12.02 -17.60 9.08
C VAL A 10 11.44 -17.63 7.66
N ASN A 11 10.29 -18.27 7.47
CA ASN A 11 9.63 -18.32 6.16
C ASN A 11 9.21 -16.92 5.68
N ALA A 12 8.65 -16.10 6.58
CA ALA A 12 8.26 -14.72 6.26
C ALA A 12 9.46 -13.86 5.88
N TYR A 13 10.60 -14.00 6.57
CA TYR A 13 11.85 -13.34 6.21
C TYR A 13 12.36 -13.76 4.82
N LEU A 14 12.35 -15.06 4.52
CA LEU A 14 12.76 -15.57 3.21
C LEU A 14 11.86 -15.02 2.09
N GLU A 15 10.55 -14.97 2.31
CA GLU A 15 9.60 -14.42 1.35
C GLU A 15 9.77 -12.91 1.18
N LEU A 16 9.98 -12.16 2.27
CA LEU A 16 10.23 -10.73 2.24
C LEU A 16 11.47 -10.40 1.40
N ASN A 17 12.56 -11.15 1.59
CA ASN A 17 13.78 -10.99 0.80
C ASN A 17 13.58 -11.35 -0.67
N GLN A 18 12.86 -12.43 -0.96
CA GLN A 18 12.53 -12.78 -2.33
C GLN A 18 11.72 -11.66 -2.98
N PHE A 19 10.71 -11.14 -2.28
CA PHE A 19 9.87 -10.05 -2.75
C PHE A 19 10.69 -8.78 -3.03
N TYR A 20 11.62 -8.42 -2.13
CA TYR A 20 12.53 -7.30 -2.37
C TYR A 20 13.44 -7.53 -3.61
N SER A 21 13.95 -8.75 -3.80
CA SER A 21 14.91 -9.05 -4.87
C SER A 21 14.31 -9.02 -6.29
N ILE A 22 13.00 -9.25 -6.42
CA ILE A 22 12.31 -9.24 -7.71
C ILE A 22 11.81 -7.85 -8.09
N LEU A 23 11.80 -6.90 -7.15
CA LEU A 23 11.33 -5.54 -7.36
C LEU A 23 12.50 -4.64 -7.71
N ASP A 24 12.28 -3.73 -8.66
CA ASP A 24 13.28 -2.73 -9.01
C ASP A 24 13.46 -1.74 -7.84
N PRO A 25 14.69 -1.59 -7.31
CA PRO A 25 14.94 -0.66 -6.21
C PRO A 25 14.57 0.77 -6.62
N SER A 26 13.60 1.33 -5.90
CA SER A 26 13.10 2.68 -6.11
C SER A 26 12.74 3.31 -4.76
N ASN A 27 12.61 4.64 -4.71
CA ASN A 27 12.16 5.32 -3.49
C ASN A 27 10.81 4.78 -3.00
N PHE A 28 9.93 4.41 -3.93
CA PHE A 28 8.65 3.75 -3.66
C PHE A 28 8.83 2.40 -2.94
N VAL A 29 9.59 1.48 -3.53
CA VAL A 29 9.86 0.16 -2.94
C VAL A 29 10.56 0.33 -1.59
N ASN A 30 11.61 1.14 -1.54
CA ASN A 30 12.39 1.34 -0.31
C ASN A 30 11.55 1.98 0.81
N GLY A 31 10.63 2.89 0.48
CA GLY A 31 9.72 3.51 1.44
C GLY A 31 8.83 2.50 2.13
N ILE A 32 8.18 1.62 1.36
CA ILE A 32 7.27 0.57 1.89
C ILE A 32 8.02 -0.41 2.79
N PHE A 33 9.20 -0.87 2.38
CA PHE A 33 9.97 -1.81 3.20
C PHE A 33 10.53 -1.15 4.47
N SER A 34 10.98 0.11 4.37
CA SER A 34 11.51 0.85 5.51
C SER A 34 10.44 1.15 6.56
N SER A 35 9.22 1.50 6.12
CA SER A 35 8.10 1.75 7.04
C SER A 35 7.67 0.47 7.75
N ALA A 36 7.55 -0.64 7.01
CA ALA A 36 7.22 -1.94 7.60
C ALA A 36 8.27 -2.40 8.63
N LEU A 37 9.56 -2.23 8.33
CA LEU A 37 10.65 -2.53 9.27
C LEU A 37 10.59 -1.65 10.52
N ALA A 38 10.32 -0.35 10.36
CA ALA A 38 10.23 0.58 11.48
C ALA A 38 9.04 0.30 12.41
N GLU A 39 7.92 -0.16 11.85
CA GLU A 39 6.70 -0.46 12.63
C GLU A 39 6.77 -1.84 13.30
N TRP A 40 7.38 -2.83 12.65
CA TRP A 40 7.35 -4.25 13.05
C TRP A 40 8.75 -4.85 13.21
N ASP A 41 9.64 -4.18 13.94
CA ASP A 41 11.02 -4.66 14.14
C ASP A 41 11.04 -6.08 14.73
N GLY A 42 11.77 -6.98 14.07
CA GLY A 42 11.87 -8.39 14.44
C GLY A 42 10.62 -9.26 14.22
N ASP A 43 9.48 -8.69 13.80
CA ASP A 43 8.27 -9.46 13.41
C ASP A 43 8.11 -9.49 11.89
N TYR A 44 8.77 -10.46 11.27
CA TYR A 44 8.78 -10.63 9.81
C TYR A 44 7.43 -11.04 9.23
N GLU A 45 6.57 -11.73 9.99
CA GLU A 45 5.19 -12.00 9.55
C GLU A 45 4.43 -10.68 9.37
N MET A 46 4.56 -9.76 10.34
CA MET A 46 3.90 -8.46 10.28
C MET A 46 4.55 -7.51 9.27
N GLN A 47 5.87 -7.54 9.11
CA GLN A 47 6.55 -6.80 8.03
C GLN A 47 6.05 -7.25 6.66
N LEU A 48 6.05 -8.56 6.39
CA LEU A 48 5.59 -9.12 5.12
C LEU A 48 4.13 -8.79 4.85
N HIS A 49 3.26 -8.88 5.87
CA HIS A 49 1.86 -8.49 5.75
C HIS A 49 1.71 -7.02 5.37
N THR A 50 2.42 -6.13 6.08
CA THR A 50 2.38 -4.68 5.86
C THR A 50 2.89 -4.31 4.47
N VAL A 51 4.02 -4.88 4.04
CA VAL A 51 4.56 -4.68 2.70
C VAL A 51 3.53 -5.10 1.64
N LYS A 52 3.01 -6.33 1.71
CA LYS A 52 2.00 -6.80 0.76
C LYS A 52 0.76 -5.91 0.71
N LYS A 53 0.29 -5.47 1.89
CA LYS A 53 -0.86 -4.57 2.01
C LYS A 53 -0.60 -3.24 1.29
N GLN A 54 0.53 -2.60 1.58
CA GLN A 54 0.90 -1.32 0.98
C GLN A 54 1.11 -1.42 -0.55
N PHE A 55 1.73 -2.50 -1.04
CA PHE A 55 1.87 -2.73 -2.48
C PHE A 55 0.53 -2.95 -3.18
N ASN A 56 -0.35 -3.77 -2.60
CA ASN A 56 -1.69 -3.98 -3.17
C ASN A 56 -2.50 -2.68 -3.21
N ALA A 57 -2.46 -1.91 -2.11
CA ALA A 57 -3.14 -0.62 -2.05
C ALA A 57 -2.60 0.38 -3.10
N ALA A 58 -1.27 0.42 -3.30
CA ALA A 58 -0.66 1.24 -4.33
C ALA A 58 -1.12 0.82 -5.74
N LEU A 59 -1.11 -0.48 -6.03
CA LEU A 59 -1.59 -1.01 -7.32
C LEU A 59 -3.05 -0.63 -7.57
N GLU A 60 -3.92 -0.84 -6.58
CA GLU A 60 -5.33 -0.47 -6.66
C GLU A 60 -5.51 1.04 -6.86
N PHE A 61 -4.79 1.87 -6.12
CA PHE A 61 -4.85 3.32 -6.23
C PHE A 61 -4.44 3.83 -7.62
N PHE A 62 -3.32 3.34 -8.16
CA PHE A 62 -2.82 3.77 -9.47
C PHE A 62 -3.64 3.22 -10.64
N GLN A 63 -4.26 2.05 -10.48
CA GLN A 63 -5.10 1.43 -11.51
C GLN A 63 -6.57 1.83 -11.42
N TYR A 64 -6.98 2.54 -10.36
CA TYR A 64 -8.37 2.90 -10.14
C TYR A 64 -8.89 3.79 -11.26
N GLU A 65 -9.91 3.36 -11.99
CA GLU A 65 -10.56 4.15 -13.04
C GLU A 65 -12.08 4.17 -12.79
N ASN A 66 -12.73 5.28 -13.16
CA ASN A 66 -14.18 5.42 -13.02
C ASN A 66 -14.75 6.31 -14.14
N SER A 67 -15.47 5.70 -15.08
CA SER A 67 -16.03 6.40 -16.25
C SER A 67 -17.17 7.37 -15.92
N CYS A 68 -17.76 7.30 -14.72
CA CYS A 68 -18.78 8.24 -14.27
C CYS A 68 -18.18 9.55 -13.75
N ILE A 69 -16.87 9.62 -13.54
CA ILE A 69 -16.17 10.79 -13.00
C ILE A 69 -15.32 11.41 -14.12
N PRO A 70 -15.43 12.73 -14.38
CA PRO A 70 -14.53 13.42 -15.29
C PRO A 70 -13.08 13.21 -14.88
N LYS A 71 -12.21 12.94 -15.86
CA LYS A 71 -10.81 12.60 -15.62
C LYS A 71 -10.09 13.65 -14.78
N GLU A 72 -10.34 14.92 -15.04
CA GLU A 72 -9.73 16.05 -14.33
C GLU A 72 -10.11 16.06 -12.84
N VAL A 73 -11.33 15.65 -12.51
CA VAL A 73 -11.79 15.53 -11.11
C VAL A 73 -11.11 14.34 -10.44
N LEU A 74 -11.06 13.19 -11.12
CA LEU A 74 -10.42 11.99 -10.58
C LEU A 74 -8.91 12.22 -10.34
N ASP A 75 -8.22 12.86 -11.28
CA ASP A 75 -6.81 13.22 -11.13
C ASP A 75 -6.61 14.21 -9.97
N GLY A 76 -7.52 15.18 -9.80
CA GLY A 76 -7.51 16.09 -8.64
C GLY A 76 -7.75 15.38 -7.31
N ILE A 77 -8.56 14.32 -7.28
CA ILE A 77 -8.73 13.46 -6.10
C ILE A 77 -7.43 12.68 -5.81
N ARG A 78 -6.83 12.05 -6.83
CA ARG A 78 -5.56 11.32 -6.70
C ARG A 78 -4.44 12.21 -6.17
N THR A 79 -4.25 13.41 -6.73
CA THR A 79 -3.22 14.35 -6.28
C THR A 79 -3.40 14.74 -4.82
N ARG A 80 -4.64 14.98 -4.37
CA ARG A 80 -4.91 15.31 -2.96
C ARG A 80 -4.62 14.13 -2.04
N ALA A 81 -5.06 12.93 -2.39
CA ALA A 81 -4.79 11.73 -1.60
C ALA A 81 -3.28 11.48 -1.44
N PHE A 82 -2.52 11.63 -2.54
CA PHE A 82 -1.06 11.51 -2.52
C PHE A 82 -0.38 12.57 -1.64
N ALA A 83 -0.84 13.83 -1.72
CA ALA A 83 -0.28 14.91 -0.91
C ALA A 83 -0.59 14.78 0.59
N GLU A 84 -1.73 14.19 0.93
CA GLU A 84 -2.15 13.99 2.33
C GLU A 84 -1.42 12.80 2.98
N TRP A 85 -1.12 11.75 2.19
CA TRP A 85 -0.56 10.49 2.68
C TRP A 85 0.63 10.00 1.84
N PRO A 86 1.75 10.73 1.73
CA PRO A 86 2.81 10.49 0.74
C PRO A 86 3.41 9.07 0.74
N ASP A 87 3.49 8.41 1.90
CA ASP A 87 4.11 7.08 2.05
C ASP A 87 3.12 6.02 2.60
N ASP A 88 1.83 6.33 2.69
CA ASP A 88 0.79 5.40 3.16
C ASP A 88 -0.27 5.17 2.07
N TYR A 89 0.00 4.18 1.21
CA TYR A 89 -0.82 3.87 0.06
C TYR A 89 -2.19 3.30 0.44
N ASP A 90 -2.30 2.65 1.59
CA ASP A 90 -3.59 2.22 2.14
C ASP A 90 -4.47 3.45 2.46
N MET A 91 -3.88 4.47 3.08
CA MET A 91 -4.57 5.73 3.34
C MET A 91 -4.83 6.57 2.08
N GLN A 92 -3.93 6.53 1.09
CA GLN A 92 -4.19 7.13 -0.24
C GLN A 92 -5.41 6.49 -0.91
N LEU A 93 -5.46 5.15 -0.98
CA LEU A 93 -6.58 4.39 -1.55
C LEU A 93 -7.89 4.65 -0.81
N HIS A 94 -7.86 4.62 0.52
CA HIS A 94 -9.02 4.93 1.34
C HIS A 94 -9.55 6.34 1.09
N THR A 95 -8.65 7.32 1.03
CA THR A 95 -8.99 8.72 0.75
C THR A 95 -9.59 8.87 -0.64
N LEU A 96 -8.99 8.25 -1.66
CA LEU A 96 -9.51 8.23 -3.02
C LEU A 96 -10.94 7.65 -3.06
N ASN A 97 -11.15 6.47 -2.48
CA ASN A 97 -12.46 5.82 -2.44
C ASN A 97 -13.53 6.69 -1.77
N LYS A 98 -13.17 7.33 -0.65
CA LYS A 98 -14.08 8.26 0.05
C LYS A 98 -14.44 9.48 -0.79
N GLN A 99 -13.45 10.12 -1.42
CA GLN A 99 -13.67 11.33 -2.20
C GLN A 99 -14.47 11.05 -3.48
N VAL A 100 -14.19 9.92 -4.13
CA VAL A 100 -14.97 9.39 -5.27
C VAL A 100 -16.43 9.17 -4.86
N ALA A 101 -16.67 8.45 -3.75
CA ALA A 101 -18.02 8.17 -3.29
C ALA A 101 -18.79 9.47 -2.95
N ALA A 102 -18.11 10.43 -2.32
CA ALA A 102 -18.69 11.74 -2.03
C ALA A 102 -19.06 12.49 -3.31
N TRP A 103 -18.16 12.54 -4.30
CA TRP A 103 -18.44 13.19 -5.57
C TRP A 103 -19.64 12.56 -6.29
N LEU A 104 -19.70 11.23 -6.35
CA LEU A 104 -20.83 10.50 -6.94
C LEU A 104 -22.14 10.85 -6.22
N SER A 105 -22.15 10.91 -4.89
CA SER A 105 -23.36 11.26 -4.11
C SER A 105 -23.86 12.69 -4.33
N LEU A 106 -22.96 13.62 -4.67
CA LEU A 106 -23.30 15.02 -4.94
C LEU A 106 -23.76 15.25 -6.38
N ASN A 107 -23.46 14.31 -7.28
CA ASN A 107 -23.73 14.40 -8.72
C ASN A 107 -24.69 13.30 -9.22
N SER A 108 -25.31 12.55 -8.31
CA SER A 108 -26.33 11.52 -8.58
C SER A 108 -27.73 12.09 -8.66
#